data_AF-A0A936HPR0-F1
#
_entry.id   AF-A0A936HPR0-F1
#
_cell.length_a   1.000
_cell.length_b   1.000
_cell.length_c   1.000
_cell.angle_alpha   90.00
_cell.angle_beta   90.00
_cell.angle_gamma   90.00
#
_symmetry.space_group_name_H-M   'P 1'
#
loop_
_entity.id
_entity.type
_entity.pdbx_description
1 polymer ?
#
loop_
_entity_poly.entity_id
_entity_poly.type
_entity_poly.pdbx_seq_one_letter_code
_entity_poly.pdbx_strand_id
1 'polypeptide(L)' 'MRLPGVGEKTAEAIIAYRGARKFTSPADIMNVKGIGPKKYEKMRPFLKAQ' A
#
# COMPACT_ATOMS: atom_id res chain seq x y z
N MET A 1 -0.31 1.03 14.77
CA MET A 1 0.82 0.46 14.01
C MET A 1 0.99 1.24 12.71
N ARG A 2 2.21 1.67 12.36
CA ARG A 2 2.53 2.28 11.06
C ARG A 2 3.08 1.21 10.12
N LEU A 3 2.69 1.23 8.85
CA LEU A 3 3.27 0.33 7.85
C LEU A 3 4.75 0.73 7.59
N PRO A 4 5.69 -0.23 7.59
CA PRO A 4 7.10 0.09 7.40
C PRO A 4 7.35 0.68 6.02
N GLY A 5 8.01 1.85 5.96
CA GLY A 5 8.30 2.54 4.69
C GLY A 5 7.12 3.32 4.10
N VAL A 6 6.05 3.53 4.87
CA VAL A 6 4.92 4.42 4.55
C VAL A 6 5.03 5.70 5.39
N GLY A 7 5.31 6.82 4.74
CA GLY A 7 5.17 8.16 5.30
C GLY A 7 3.84 8.82 4.88
N GLU A 8 3.60 10.06 5.31
CA GLU A 8 2.34 10.80 5.08
C GLU A 8 1.92 10.82 3.61
N LYS A 9 2.81 11.25 2.70
CA LYS A 9 2.53 11.29 1.26
C LYS A 9 2.14 9.92 0.67
N THR A 10 2.76 8.85 1.16
CA THR A 10 2.44 7.50 0.71
C THR A 10 1.11 7.03 1.30
N ALA A 11 0.81 7.37 2.55
CA ALA A 11 -0.48 7.08 3.17
C ALA A 11 -1.63 7.78 2.44
N GLU A 12 -1.49 9.06 2.11
CA GLU A 12 -2.44 9.82 1.29
C GLU A 12 -2.67 9.14 -0.07
N ALA A 13 -1.59 8.73 -0.74
CA ALA A 13 -1.69 8.01 -2.02
C ALA A 13 -2.42 6.67 -1.89
N ILE A 14 -2.23 5.92 -0.80
CA ILE A 14 -2.96 4.67 -0.53
C ILE A 14 -4.46 4.96 -0.37
N ILE A 15 -4.81 6.00 0.41
CA ILE A 15 -6.21 6.39 0.63
C ILE A 15 -6.88 6.83 -0.68
N ALA A 16 -6.20 7.67 -1.46
CA ALA A 16 -6.68 8.13 -2.76
C ALA A 16 -6.88 6.96 -3.74
N TYR A 17 -5.92 6.03 -3.82
CA TYR A 17 -6.05 4.83 -4.64
C TYR A 17 -7.25 4.00 -4.21
N ARG A 18 -7.43 3.75 -2.90
CA ARG A 18 -8.55 2.98 -2.35
C ARG A 18 -9.91 3.62 -2.67
N GLY A 19 -9.98 4.94 -2.69
CA GLY A 19 -11.19 5.69 -3.02
C GLY A 19 -11.62 5.52 -4.48
N ALA A 20 -10.65 5.41 -5.41
CA ALA A 20 -10.92 5.21 -6.83
C ALA A 20 -11.05 3.73 -7.22
N ARG A 21 -10.30 2.83 -6.55
CA ARG A 21 -10.22 1.41 -6.87
C ARG A 21 -9.99 0.58 -5.61
N LYS A 22 -10.80 -0.47 -5.42
CA LYS A 22 -10.60 -1.42 -4.30
C LYS A 22 -9.33 -2.24 -4.50
N PHE A 23 -8.62 -2.52 -3.41
CA PHE A 23 -7.57 -3.52 -3.39
C PHE A 23 -8.22 -4.91 -3.38
N THR A 24 -7.90 -5.73 -4.37
CA THR A 24 -8.37 -7.13 -4.50
C THR A 24 -7.32 -8.13 -4.04
N SER A 25 -6.05 -7.72 -4.03
CA SER A 25 -4.94 -8.50 -3.51
C SER A 25 -3.99 -7.61 -2.72
N PRO A 26 -3.19 -8.15 -1.76
CA PRO A 26 -2.15 -7.37 -1.10
C PRO A 26 -1.12 -6.79 -2.09
N ALA A 27 -0.89 -7.45 -3.22
CA ALA A 27 0.04 -7.02 -4.26
C ALA A 27 -0.42 -5.74 -4.99
N ASP A 28 -1.73 -5.47 -5.00
CA ASP A 28 -2.31 -4.29 -5.66
C ASP A 28 -1.79 -2.98 -5.06
N ILE A 29 -1.27 -3.01 -3.82
CA ILE A 29 -0.64 -1.86 -3.18
C ILE A 29 0.57 -1.33 -3.96
N MET A 30 1.21 -2.16 -4.79
CA MET A 30 2.31 -1.74 -5.67
C MET A 30 1.86 -0.81 -6.80
N ASN A 31 0.55 -0.72 -7.07
CA ASN A 31 0.00 0.27 -8.00
C ASN A 31 -0.03 1.68 -7.40
N VAL A 32 0.18 1.82 -6.10
CA VAL A 32 0.25 3.13 -5.44
C VAL A 32 1.63 3.75 -5.67
N LYS A 33 1.63 4.99 -6.16
CA LYS A 33 2.85 5.74 -6.43
C LYS A 33 3.76 5.79 -5.19
N GLY A 34 5.02 5.38 -5.35
CA GLY A 34 6.00 5.36 -4.28
C GLY A 34 6.05 4.06 -3.47
N ILE A 35 5.28 3.03 -3.85
CA ILE A 35 5.35 1.68 -3.30
C ILE A 35 5.85 0.72 -4.39
N GLY A 36 7.14 0.42 -4.36
CA GLY A 36 7.75 -0.57 -5.24
C GLY A 36 7.93 -1.94 -4.56
N PRO A 37 8.49 -2.93 -5.27
CA PRO A 37 8.65 -4.31 -4.78
C PRO A 37 9.35 -4.40 -3.42
N LYS A 38 10.46 -3.65 -3.23
CA LYS A 38 11.22 -3.61 -1.96
C LYS A 38 10.38 -3.14 -0.76
N LYS A 39 9.45 -2.21 -1.00
CA LYS A 39 8.54 -1.71 0.04
C LYS A 39 7.42 -2.72 0.29
N TYR A 40 6.87 -3.28 -0.79
CA TYR A 40 5.86 -4.33 -0.70
C TYR A 40 6.35 -5.53 0.10
N GLU A 41 7.55 -6.06 -0.14
CA GLU A 41 8.09 -7.20 0.61
C GLU A 41 8.12 -6.96 2.12
N LYS A 42 8.50 -5.75 2.55
CA LYS A 42 8.51 -5.35 3.96
C LYS A 42 7.13 -5.17 4.56
N MET A 43 6.16 -4.74 3.75
CA MET A 43 4.77 -4.51 4.18
C MET A 43 3.93 -5.78 4.10
N ARG A 44 4.27 -6.74 3.23
CA ARG A 44 3.48 -7.94 2.92
C ARG A 44 2.96 -8.68 4.15
N PRO A 45 3.73 -8.87 5.24
CA PRO A 45 3.25 -9.54 6.46
C PRO A 45 2.12 -8.79 7.19
N PHE A 46 1.98 -7.48 6.93
CA PHE A 46 1.03 -6.58 7.57
C PHE A 46 -0.18 -6.25 6.69
N LEU A 47 -0.18 -6.70 5.44
CA LEU A 47 -1.25 -6.42 4.49
C LEU A 47 -2.26 -7.56 4.50
N LYS A 48 -3.54 -7.19 4.52
CA LYS A 48 -4.66 -8.08 4.26
C LYS A 48 -5.51 -7.44 3.17
N ALA A 49 -5.83 -8.21 2.13
CA ALA A 49 -6.90 -7.82 1.22
C ALA A 49 -8.23 -8.10 1.91
N GLN A 50 -9.23 -7.26 1.59
CA GLN A 50 -10.61 -7.46 2.01
C GLN A 50 -11.35 -8.36 1.04
#